data_AF-A0A1Y4JGS0-F1
#
_entry.id   AF-A0A1Y4JGS0-F1
#
_cell.length_a   1.000
_cell.length_b   1.000
_cell.length_c   1.000
_cell.angle_alpha   90.00
_cell.angle_beta   90.00
_cell.angle_gamma   90.00
#
_symmetry.space_group_name_H-M   'P 1'
#
loop_
_entity.id
_entity.type
_entity.pdbx_description
1 polymer ?
#
loop_
_entity_poly.entity_id
_entity_poly.type
_entity_poly.pdbx_seq_one_letter_code
_entity_poly.pdbx_strand_id
1 'polypeptide(L)'
;MKTFEDLVFNPHSVSKEACNLPASIRKEWMEAKHAVMRFDNGYGISVVKGNMFYSNGIDTYEVGILKEGVLCYDTPITDDVIGYVNADEVSNIMKQIQELE
;
A
#
# COMPACT_ATOMS: atom_id res chain seq x y z
N MET A 1 12.97 -12.24 6.83
CA MET A 1 11.62 -11.65 6.86
C MET A 1 11.65 -10.41 5.99
N LYS A 2 10.65 -10.24 5.11
CA LYS A 2 10.56 -9.11 4.19
C LYS A 2 10.14 -7.84 4.92
N THR A 3 10.67 -6.68 4.51
CA THR A 3 10.41 -5.36 5.11
C THR A 3 10.07 -4.32 4.04
N PHE A 4 9.80 -3.08 4.47
CA PHE A 4 9.48 -1.97 3.57
C PHE A 4 10.54 -1.76 2.49
N GLU A 5 11.82 -1.97 2.80
CA GLU A 5 12.95 -1.83 1.87
C GLU A 5 12.92 -2.85 0.73
N ASP A 6 12.21 -3.98 0.89
CA ASP A 6 12.00 -4.96 -0.18
C ASP A 6 10.88 -4.54 -1.15
N LEU A 7 10.06 -3.54 -0.82
CA LEU A 7 8.93 -3.11 -1.65
C LEU A 7 9.41 -2.38 -2.91
N VAL A 8 8.90 -2.80 -4.07
CA VAL A 8 9.13 -2.12 -5.34
C VAL A 8 7.90 -1.29 -5.70
N PHE A 9 8.01 0.04 -5.54
CA PHE A 9 6.96 0.98 -5.89
C PHE A 9 6.94 1.29 -7.39
N ASN A 10 5.81 1.03 -8.02
CA ASN A 10 5.50 1.41 -9.39
C ASN A 10 4.48 2.56 -9.42
N PRO A 11 4.34 3.31 -10.52
CA PRO A 11 3.24 4.26 -10.68
C PRO A 11 1.88 3.56 -10.50
N HIS A 12 1.01 4.10 -9.64
CA HIS A 12 -0.34 3.57 -9.43
C HIS A 12 -1.19 3.76 -10.69
N SER A 13 -2.19 2.92 -10.94
CA SER A 13 -3.05 3.01 -12.14
C SER A 13 -3.69 4.39 -12.30
N VAL A 14 -4.16 4.99 -11.20
CA VAL A 14 -4.73 6.36 -11.16
C VAL A 14 -3.77 7.44 -11.67
N SER A 15 -2.45 7.23 -11.58
CA SER A 15 -1.48 8.19 -12.10
C SER A 15 -1.54 8.30 -13.63
N LYS A 16 -2.00 7.24 -14.32
CA LYS A 16 -2.20 7.23 -15.78
C LYS A 16 -3.39 8.10 -16.20
N GLU A 17 -4.37 8.26 -15.33
CA GLU A 17 -5.58 9.05 -15.57
C GLU A 17 -5.43 10.51 -15.13
N ALA A 18 -4.33 10.84 -14.43
CA ALA A 18 -4.09 12.18 -13.90
C ALA A 18 -4.09 13.28 -14.97
N CYS A 19 -3.79 12.95 -16.24
CA CYS A 19 -3.85 13.88 -17.35
C CYS A 19 -5.26 14.47 -17.57
N ASN A 20 -6.31 13.75 -17.17
CA ASN A 20 -7.71 14.17 -17.29
C ASN A 20 -8.18 15.04 -16.11
N LEU A 21 -7.34 15.22 -15.08
CA LEU A 21 -7.70 15.98 -13.89
C LEU A 21 -7.38 17.49 -14.02
N PRO A 22 -8.08 18.34 -13.25
CA PRO A 22 -7.73 19.75 -13.10
C PRO A 22 -6.26 19.93 -12.72
N ALA A 23 -5.62 20.98 -13.26
CA ALA A 23 -4.20 21.25 -13.04
C ALA A 23 -3.83 21.36 -11.54
N SER A 24 -4.79 21.77 -10.71
CA SER A 24 -4.63 21.92 -9.25
C SER A 24 -4.32 20.61 -8.52
N ILE A 25 -4.87 19.47 -8.97
CA ILE A 25 -4.66 18.16 -8.32
C ILE A 25 -3.84 17.20 -9.18
N ARG A 26 -3.66 17.50 -10.47
CA ARG A 26 -2.97 16.66 -11.45
C ARG A 26 -1.60 16.19 -10.96
N LYS A 27 -0.78 17.09 -10.43
CA LYS A 27 0.59 16.76 -9.99
C LYS A 27 0.57 15.68 -8.90
N GLU A 28 -0.30 15.84 -7.91
CA GLU A 28 -0.40 14.92 -6.78
C GLU A 28 -0.84 13.53 -7.23
N TRP A 29 -1.75 13.45 -8.19
CA TRP A 29 -2.22 12.17 -8.75
C TRP A 29 -1.19 11.50 -9.65
N MET A 30 -0.38 12.27 -10.38
CA MET A 30 0.74 11.72 -11.17
C MET A 30 1.81 11.06 -10.30
N GLU A 31 1.98 11.51 -9.06
CA GLU A 31 2.98 10.99 -8.13
C GLU A 31 2.50 9.76 -7.34
N ALA A 32 1.25 9.33 -7.52
CA ALA A 32 0.67 8.17 -6.85
C ALA A 32 1.46 6.88 -7.16
N LYS A 33 1.82 6.12 -6.11
CA LYS A 33 2.61 4.89 -6.23
C LYS A 33 1.91 3.69 -5.58
N HIS A 34 2.26 2.51 -6.05
CA HIS A 34 1.78 1.22 -5.56
C HIS A 34 2.91 0.20 -5.50
N ALA A 35 3.03 -0.49 -4.38
CA ALA A 35 3.81 -1.71 -4.25
C ALA A 35 2.89 -2.86 -3.85
N VAL A 36 3.12 -4.04 -4.43
CA VAL A 36 2.43 -5.27 -4.07
C VAL A 36 3.49 -6.35 -3.85
N MET A 37 3.36 -7.11 -2.78
CA MET A 37 4.25 -8.23 -2.48
C MET A 37 3.45 -9.42 -1.97
N ARG A 38 3.79 -10.63 -2.42
CA ARG A 38 3.25 -11.89 -1.92
C ARG A 38 4.25 -12.52 -0.96
N PHE A 39 3.74 -13.22 0.05
CA PHE A 39 4.50 -14.00 1.01
C PHE A 39 4.20 -15.49 0.85
N ASP A 40 5.05 -16.33 1.46
CA ASP A 40 5.00 -17.78 1.27
C ASP A 40 3.77 -18.45 1.92
N ASN A 41 3.10 -17.76 2.85
CA ASN A 41 1.88 -18.24 3.55
C ASN A 41 0.56 -17.95 2.77
N GLY A 42 0.66 -17.59 1.49
CA GLY A 42 -0.47 -17.27 0.63
C GLY A 42 -1.08 -15.88 0.89
N TYR A 43 -0.60 -15.15 1.90
CA TYR A 43 -0.93 -13.74 2.11
C TYR A 43 0.01 -12.82 1.33
N GLY A 44 -0.31 -11.54 1.33
CA GLY A 44 0.51 -10.49 0.75
C GLY A 44 0.13 -9.13 1.31
N ILE A 45 0.78 -8.11 0.78
CA ILE A 45 0.57 -6.72 1.15
C ILE A 45 0.40 -5.87 -0.10
N SER A 46 -0.54 -4.93 -0.05
CA SER A 46 -0.73 -3.84 -1.00
C SER A 46 -0.40 -2.53 -0.28
N VAL A 47 0.56 -1.76 -0.79
CA VAL A 47 1.00 -0.50 -0.18
C VAL A 47 0.88 0.62 -1.19
N VAL A 48 0.04 1.61 -0.91
CA VAL A 48 -0.16 2.78 -1.79
C VAL A 48 0.32 4.06 -1.11
N LYS A 49 0.76 5.02 -1.94
CA LYS A 49 1.26 6.33 -1.51
C LYS A 49 0.70 7.42 -2.42
N GLY A 50 0.20 8.49 -1.81
CA GLY A 50 -0.32 9.68 -2.51
C GLY A 50 -1.49 10.31 -1.76
N ASN A 51 -1.72 11.61 -1.98
CA ASN A 51 -2.70 12.43 -1.24
C ASN A 51 -4.17 11.99 -1.41
N MET A 52 -4.45 11.14 -2.39
CA MET A 52 -5.77 10.58 -2.67
C MET A 52 -6.07 9.31 -1.84
N PHE A 53 -5.06 8.75 -1.19
CA PHE A 53 -5.18 7.61 -0.29
C PHE A 53 -5.14 8.10 1.17
N TYR A 54 -5.24 7.19 2.14
CA TYR A 54 -4.92 7.50 3.53
C TYR A 54 -3.40 7.66 3.72
N SER A 55 -2.84 8.68 3.08
CA SER A 55 -1.41 9.02 3.01
C SER A 55 -1.26 10.53 2.83
N ASN A 56 -0.22 11.10 3.42
CA ASN A 56 0.21 12.49 3.24
C ASN A 56 1.00 12.72 1.94
N GLY A 57 1.16 11.69 1.10
CA GLY A 57 1.90 11.75 -0.17
C GLY A 57 3.42 11.86 -0.04
N ILE A 58 3.99 12.01 1.17
CA ILE A 58 5.41 12.26 1.39
C ILE A 58 6.11 11.04 1.99
N ASP A 59 5.64 10.53 3.12
CA ASP A 59 6.33 9.48 3.89
C ASP A 59 5.37 8.58 4.68
N THR A 60 4.06 8.77 4.50
CA THR A 60 3.05 7.85 5.02
C THR A 60 2.39 7.06 3.90
N TYR A 61 1.83 5.90 4.25
CA TYR A 61 1.30 4.91 3.33
C TYR A 61 -0.07 4.42 3.80
N GLU A 62 -0.84 3.89 2.86
CA GLU A 62 -2.01 3.08 3.14
C GLU A 62 -1.69 1.62 2.81
N VAL A 63 -2.06 0.72 3.72
CA VAL A 63 -1.76 -0.70 3.65
C VAL A 63 -3.04 -1.52 3.60
N GLY A 64 -3.16 -2.39 2.62
CA GLY A 64 -4.16 -3.46 2.57
C GLY A 64 -3.49 -4.83 2.63
N ILE A 65 -4.11 -5.76 3.35
CA ILE A 65 -3.67 -7.17 3.38
C ILE A 65 -4.28 -7.90 2.20
N LEU A 66 -3.52 -8.78 1.58
CA LEU A 66 -3.97 -9.63 0.48
C LEU A 66 -4.00 -11.10 0.92
N LYS A 67 -4.98 -11.88 0.42
CA LYS A 67 -4.96 -13.36 0.43
C LYS A 67 -5.22 -13.82 -1.00
N GLU A 68 -4.37 -14.70 -1.53
CA GLU A 68 -4.45 -15.15 -2.93
C GLU A 68 -4.52 -13.99 -3.97
N GLY A 69 -3.92 -12.84 -3.62
CA GLY A 69 -3.87 -11.66 -4.48
C GLY A 69 -5.10 -10.75 -4.47
N VAL A 70 -6.10 -11.02 -3.63
CA VAL A 70 -7.26 -10.13 -3.41
C VAL A 70 -7.22 -9.53 -2.01
N LEU A 71 -7.83 -8.35 -1.82
CA LEU A 71 -7.93 -7.72 -0.49
C LEU A 71 -8.64 -8.66 0.49
N CYS A 72 -8.03 -8.80 1.66
CA CYS A 72 -8.48 -9.67 2.74
C CYS A 72 -8.74 -8.81 3.97
N TYR A 73 -10.01 -8.80 4.40
CA TYR A 73 -10.49 -8.07 5.57
C TYR A 73 -10.78 -9.01 6.75
N ASP A 74 -10.50 -10.30 6.60
CA ASP A 74 -10.74 -11.32 7.62
C ASP A 74 -9.39 -11.73 8.23
N THR A 75 -8.73 -10.79 8.89
CA THR A 75 -7.44 -11.02 9.55
C THR A 75 -7.44 -10.44 10.97
N PRO A 76 -6.67 -11.02 11.91
CA PRO A 76 -6.53 -10.44 13.25
C PRO A 76 -5.73 -9.12 13.27
N ILE A 77 -5.10 -8.74 12.15
CA ILE A 77 -4.31 -7.50 12.04
C ILE A 77 -5.23 -6.31 11.80
N THR A 78 -6.16 -6.44 10.86
CA THR A 78 -7.17 -5.43 10.52
C THR A 78 -8.31 -6.05 9.72
N ASP A 79 -9.49 -5.43 9.86
CA ASP A 79 -10.69 -5.65 9.06
C ASP A 79 -10.93 -4.55 8.01
N ASP A 80 -9.96 -3.64 7.82
CA ASP A 80 -9.98 -2.55 6.85
C ASP A 80 -8.56 -2.29 6.31
N VAL A 81 -8.35 -1.19 5.58
CA VAL A 81 -7.02 -0.66 5.27
C VAL A 81 -6.44 0.10 6.46
N ILE A 82 -5.12 0.07 6.61
CA ILE A 82 -4.40 0.83 7.64
C ILE A 82 -3.78 2.05 6.97
N GLY A 83 -4.29 3.24 7.32
CA GLY A 83 -3.84 4.52 6.77
C GLY A 83 -2.79 5.23 7.61
N TYR A 84 -2.11 6.19 6.98
CA TYR A 84 -1.18 7.15 7.58
C TYR A 84 -0.01 6.52 8.36
N VAL A 85 0.44 5.33 7.94
CA VAL A 85 1.57 4.63 8.57
C VAL A 85 2.88 4.95 7.88
N ASN A 86 3.98 5.05 8.63
CA ASN A 86 5.33 5.26 8.11
C ASN A 86 6.02 3.94 7.67
N ALA A 87 7.24 4.02 7.13
CA ALA A 87 7.97 2.85 6.61
C ALA A 87 8.27 1.77 7.67
N ASP A 88 8.56 2.16 8.92
CA ASP A 88 8.82 1.22 10.02
C ASP A 88 7.53 0.49 10.43
N GLU A 89 6.41 1.22 10.46
CA GLU A 89 5.08 0.66 10.73
C GLU A 89 4.64 -0.29 9.62
N VAL A 90 4.84 0.06 8.34
CA VAL A 90 4.61 -0.86 7.21
C VAL A 90 5.47 -2.12 7.36
N SER A 91 6.75 -1.97 7.72
CA SER A 91 7.62 -3.13 7.98
C SER A 91 7.05 -4.01 9.09
N ASN A 92 6.57 -3.44 10.19
CA ASN A 92 5.97 -4.20 11.29
C ASN A 92 4.67 -4.90 10.88
N ILE A 93 3.84 -4.29 10.04
CA ILE A 93 2.65 -4.93 9.46
C ILE A 93 3.08 -6.11 8.56
N MET A 94 4.08 -5.92 7.71
CA MET A 94 4.60 -7.01 6.86
C MET A 94 5.08 -8.20 7.67
N LYS A 95 5.71 -7.97 8.83
CA LYS A 95 6.11 -9.05 9.74
C LYS A 95 4.90 -9.84 10.24
N GLN A 96 3.88 -9.15 10.73
CA GLN A 96 2.64 -9.78 11.22
C GLN A 96 1.95 -10.59 10.12
N ILE A 97 1.87 -10.05 8.89
CA ILE A 97 1.25 -10.78 7.77
C ILE A 97 2.03 -12.07 7.45
N GLN A 98 3.37 -12.05 7.51
CA GLN A 98 4.21 -13.23 7.26
C GLN A 98 4.07 -14.32 8.34
N GLU A 99 3.51 -13.99 9.50
CA GLU A 99 3.28 -14.90 10.63
C GLU A 99 1.84 -15.46 10.67
N LEU A 100 0.95 -15.03 9.76
CA LEU A 100 -0.40 -15.57 9.62
C LEU A 100 -0.39 -17.03 9.10
N GLU A 101 -1.39 -17.81 9.52
CA GLU A 101 -1.66 -19.18 9.05
C GLU A 101 -2.69 -19.24 7.91
#